data_AF-A0AAN0YRD1-F1
#
_entry.id   AF-A0AAN0YRD1-F1
#
_cell.length_a   1.000
_cell.length_b   1.000
_cell.length_c   1.000
_cell.angle_alpha   90.00
_cell.angle_beta   90.00
_cell.angle_gamma   90.00
#
_symmetry.space_group_name_H-M   'P 1'
#
loop_
_entity.id
_entity.type
_entity.pdbx_description
1 polymer ?
#
loop_
_entity_poly.entity_id
_entity_poly.type
_entity_poly.pdbx_seq_one_letter_code
_entity_poly.pdbx_strand_id
1 'polypeptide(L)' 'MGMDVDVIFKIAGVGIVVAFLHTVLDQMGKKEYAQWVTLLGFVYILFMVASIVSDLFQKIKDVFLFQG' A
#
# COMPACT_ATOMS: atom_id res chain seq x y z
N MET A 1 -16.10 -6.18 10.48
CA MET A 1 -16.26 -4.84 9.88
C MET A 1 -15.08 -3.88 10.14
N GLY A 2 -14.14 -4.16 11.05
CA GLY A 2 -12.99 -3.26 11.28
C GLY A 2 -11.88 -3.32 10.21
N MET A 3 -11.55 -4.53 9.74
CA MET A 3 -10.38 -4.77 8.89
C MET A 3 -10.43 -4.03 7.54
N ASP A 4 -11.59 -3.99 6.88
CA ASP A 4 -11.73 -3.34 5.57
C ASP A 4 -11.59 -1.82 5.65
N VAL A 5 -12.15 -1.22 6.71
CA VAL A 5 -12.07 0.23 6.95
C VAL A 5 -10.65 0.63 7.36
N ASP A 6 -10.00 -0.16 8.20
CA ASP A 6 -8.61 0.07 8.62
C ASP A 6 -7.64 0.08 7.42
N VAL A 7 -7.82 -0.84 6.46
CA VAL A 7 -7.01 -0.87 5.23
C VAL A 7 -7.22 0.38 4.38
N ILE A 8 -8.47 0.82 4.21
CA ILE A 8 -8.80 2.03 3.44
C ILE A 8 -8.16 3.26 4.11
N PHE A 9 -8.28 3.41 5.43
CA PHE A 9 -7.65 4.51 6.16
C PHE A 9 -6.12 4.48 6.06
N LYS A 10 -5.51 3.29 6.10
CA LYS A 10 -4.06 3.13 5.96
C LYS A 10 -3.57 3.56 4.58
N ILE A 11 -4.28 3.17 3.52
CA ILE A 11 -3.96 3.59 2.14
C ILE A 11 -4.14 5.11 1.99
N ALA A 12 -5.23 5.67 2.50
CA ALA A 12 -5.48 7.12 2.47
C ALA A 12 -4.39 7.91 3.21
N GLY A 13 -3.98 7.43 4.39
CA GLY A 13 -2.90 8.04 5.18
C GLY A 13 -1.56 8.05 4.43
N VAL A 14 -1.19 6.93 3.80
CA VAL A 14 0.01 6.85 2.95
C VAL A 14 -0.09 7.82 1.77
N GLY A 15 -1.26 7.91 1.13
CA GLY A 15 -1.51 8.85 0.04
C GLY A 15 -1.28 10.31 0.44
N ILE A 16 -1.78 10.71 1.61
CA ILE A 16 -1.57 12.06 2.15
C ILE A 16 -0.08 12.33 2.40
N VAL A 17 0.63 11.40 3.04
CA VAL A 17 2.07 11.55 3.32
C VAL A 17 2.88 11.64 2.02
N VAL A 18 2.59 10.79 1.04
CA VAL A 18 3.27 10.79 -0.27
C VAL A 18 3.01 12.08 -1.03
N ALA A 19 1.77 12.57 -1.05
CA ALA A 19 1.43 13.84 -1.67
C ALA A 19 2.16 15.01 -0.99
N PHE A 20 2.18 15.03 0.34
CA PHE A 20 2.90 16.03 1.11
C PHE A 20 4.40 16.03 0.80
N LEU A 21 5.04 14.86 0.79
CA LEU A 21 6.46 14.71 0.44
C LEU A 21 6.75 15.13 -1.01
N HIS A 22 5.87 14.80 -1.94
CA HIS A 22 5.99 15.25 -3.34
C HIS A 22 6.00 16.77 -3.41
N THR A 23 5.01 17.45 -2.80
CA THR A 23 4.93 18.91 -2.79
C THR A 23 6.16 19.55 -2.15
N VAL A 24 6.64 18.99 -1.04
CA VAL A 24 7.85 19.50 -0.36
C VAL A 24 9.10 19.34 -1.23
N LEU A 25 9.29 18.17 -1.86
CA LEU A 25 10.43 17.93 -2.76
C LEU A 25 10.39 18.82 -4.00
N ASP A 26 9.21 19.04 -4.58
CA ASP A 26 9.03 19.94 -5.72
C ASP A 26 9.36 21.39 -5.35
N GLN A 27 8.91 21.86 -4.17
CA GLN A 27 9.25 23.19 -3.64
C GLN A 27 10.75 23.37 -3.37
N MET A 28 11.47 22.30 -3.05
CA MET A 28 12.94 22.32 -2.91
C MET A 28 13.68 22.26 -4.25
N GLY A 29 12.97 22.27 -5.39
CA GLY A 29 13.56 22.14 -6.72
C GLY A 29 14.04 20.73 -7.04
N LYS A 30 13.64 19.72 -6.25
CA LYS A 30 14.02 18.31 -6.39
C LYS A 30 12.94 17.49 -7.11
N LYS A 31 12.54 17.96 -8.29
CA LYS A 31 11.46 17.38 -9.11
C LYS A 31 11.62 15.88 -9.39
N GLU A 32 12.84 15.46 -9.72
CA GLU A 32 13.14 14.04 -9.98
C GLU A 32 12.80 13.18 -8.76
N TYR A 33 13.21 13.61 -7.56
CA TYR A 33 12.92 12.89 -6.31
C TYR A 33 11.43 12.91 -5.97
N ALA A 34 10.72 14.02 -6.21
CA ALA A 34 9.28 14.11 -5.99
C ALA A 34 8.52 13.03 -6.79
N GLN A 35 8.92 12.82 -8.05
CA GLN A 35 8.32 11.80 -8.90
C GLN A 35 8.64 10.38 -8.44
N TRP A 36 9.88 10.12 -7.99
CA TRP A 36 10.25 8.83 -7.40
C TRP A 36 9.46 8.53 -6.13
N VAL A 37 9.19 9.52 -5.28
CA VAL A 37 8.39 9.33 -4.05
C VAL A 37 6.95 8.92 -4.38
N THR A 38 6.33 9.52 -5.39
CA THR A 38 4.99 9.11 -5.83
C THR A 38 4.98 7.67 -6.33
N LEU A 39 5.98 7.27 -7.12
CA LEU A 39 6.11 5.89 -7.61
C LEU A 39 6.33 4.89 -6.48
N LEU A 40 7.21 5.20 -5.52
CA LEU A 40 7.45 4.35 -4.35
C LEU A 40 6.20 4.23 -3.47
N GLY A 41 5.47 5.32 -3.28
CA GLY A 41 4.18 5.31 -2.59
C GLY A 41 3.17 4.38 -3.26
N PHE A 42 3.08 4.43 -4.59
CA PHE A 42 2.21 3.55 -5.37
C PHE A 42 2.63 2.08 -5.26
N VAL A 43 3.92 1.78 -5.45
CA VAL A 43 4.48 0.42 -5.32
C VAL A 43 4.22 -0.15 -3.92
N TYR A 44 4.39 0.64 -2.87
CA TYR A 44 4.09 0.23 -1.50
C TYR A 44 2.62 -0.16 -1.31
N ILE A 45 1.67 0.60 -1.88
CA ILE A 45 0.24 0.26 -1.84
C ILE A 45 -0.01 -1.06 -2.56
N LEU A 46 0.60 -1.28 -3.72
CA LEU A 46 0.49 -2.55 -4.45
C LEU A 46 1.00 -3.74 -3.62
N PHE A 47 2.11 -3.59 -2.89
CA PHE A 47 2.60 -4.62 -1.98
C PHE A 47 1.61 -4.94 -0.86
N MET A 48 0.94 -3.92 -0.31
CA MET A 48 -0.09 -4.13 0.70
C MET A 48 -1.26 -4.96 0.15
N VAL A 49 -1.72 -4.64 -1.06
CA VAL A 49 -2.78 -5.41 -1.73
C VAL A 49 -2.31 -6.84 -2.02
N ALA A 50 -1.08 -7.02 -2.50
CA ALA A 50 -0.52 -8.34 -2.76
C ALA A 50 -0.45 -9.22 -1.49
N SER A 51 -0.11 -8.63 -0.33
CA SER A 51 -0.12 -9.34 0.95
C SER A 51 -1.53 -9.81 1.33
N ILE A 52 -2.53 -8.95 1.18
CA ILE A 52 -3.94 -9.32 1.46
C ILE A 52 -4.36 -10.50 0.57
N VAL A 53 -4.02 -10.43 -0.72
CA VAL A 53 -4.30 -11.52 -1.67
C VAL A 53 -3.58 -12.80 -1.23
N SER A 54 -2.31 -12.72 -0.84
CA SER A 54 -1.54 -13.86 -0.34
C SER A 54 -2.20 -14.50 0.89
N ASP A 55 -2.68 -13.70 1.84
CA ASP A 55 -3.38 -14.18 3.03
C ASP A 55 -4.70 -14.88 2.68
N LEU A 56 -5.43 -14.38 1.67
CA LEU A 56 -6.62 -15.06 1.17
C LEU A 56 -6.28 -16.41 0.52
N PHE A 57 -5.24 -16.46 -0.30
CA PHE A 57 -4.76 -17.71 -0.88
C PHE A 57 -4.34 -18.71 0.19
N GLN A 58 -3.66 -18.25 1.25
CA GLN A 58 -3.29 -19.12 2.36
C GLN A 58 -4.51 -19.67 3.09
N LYS A 59 -5.51 -18.83 3.38
CA LYS A 59 -6.78 -19.27 3.98
C LYS A 59 -7.50 -20.31 3.11
N ILE A 60 -7.50 -20.14 1.79
CA ILE A 60 -8.05 -21.14 0.86
C ILE A 60 -7.27 -22.45 0.97
N LYS A 61 -5.94 -22.40 0.95
CA LYS A 61 -5.11 -23.61 1.10
C LYS A 61 -5.37 -24.30 2.44
N ASP A 62 -5.47 -23.57 3.53
CA ASP A 62 -5.71 -24.15 4.86
C ASP A 62 -7.07 -24.86 4.93
N VAL A 63 -8.11 -24.28 4.32
CA VAL A 63 -9.46 -24.87 4.29
C VAL A 63 -9.56 -26.07 3.35
N PHE A 64 -8.88 -26.05 2.21
CA PHE A 64 -9.06 -27.03 1.14
C PHE A 64 -7.95 -28.09 1.03
N LEU A 65 -6.76 -27.87 1.60
CA LEU A 65 -5.59 -28.74 1.44
C LEU A 65 -5.11 -29.40 2.75
N PHE A 66 -5.75 -29.14 3.90
CA PHE A 66 -5.44 -29.80 5.18
C PHE A 66 -6.69 -30.22 5.98
N GLN A 67 -7.29 -31.33 5.53
CA GLN A 67 -7.87 -32.35 6.41
C GLN A 67 -7.37 -33.71 5.93
N GLY A 68 -6.06 -33.96 6.12
CA GLY A 68 -5.37 -35.21 5.85
C GLY A 68 -4.02 -35.23 6.55
#